data_AF-A0A244CNF8-F1
#
_entry.id   AF-A0A244CNF8-F1
#
_cell.length_a   1.000
_cell.length_b   1.000
_cell.length_c   1.000
_cell.angle_alpha   90.00
_cell.angle_beta   90.00
_cell.angle_gamma   90.00
#
_symmetry.space_group_name_H-M   'P 1'
#
loop_
_entity.id
_entity.type
_entity.pdbx_description
1 polymer ?
#
loop_
_entity_poly.entity_id
_entity_poly.type
_entity_poly.pdbx_seq_one_letter_code
_entity_poly.pdbx_strand_id
1 'polypeptide(L)'
;MTNEQLESIFEAWLITGELSEQESKALQADPVFAERFKVAQGMQSLSSRYQNDPVPRWNKQATWFGKNNKENVNWFNRGVVVCSMILVTFVVLNTQIYSSSQGVEVSFNPINTAERDQSQSEQIALLKEMLLEAQKSNQQQSWQLAQQAIDTTRKERREDLSALVEYLNEQRVQDQQLIKLQLNDLAEQVEFQESHKMANLLTGEQQ
;
A
#
# COMPACT_ATOMS: atom_id res chain seq x y z
N MET A 1 -14.71 -34.47 -0.35
CA MET A 1 -14.10 -34.01 0.90
C MET A 1 -15.01 -32.96 1.51
N THR A 2 -15.10 -32.87 2.83
CA THR A 2 -15.79 -31.75 3.48
C THR A 2 -14.90 -30.51 3.41
N ASN A 3 -15.49 -29.30 3.49
CA ASN A 3 -14.72 -28.06 3.47
C ASN A 3 -13.68 -28.00 4.60
N GLU A 4 -14.00 -28.52 5.79
CA GLU A 4 -13.09 -28.60 6.93
C GLU A 4 -11.85 -29.47 6.65
N GLN A 5 -12.00 -30.54 5.86
CA GLN A 5 -10.88 -31.40 5.46
C GLN A 5 -9.99 -30.71 4.44
N LEU A 6 -10.57 -29.99 3.48
CA LEU A 6 -9.82 -29.22 2.48
C LEU A 6 -9.04 -28.08 3.15
N GLU A 7 -9.63 -27.43 4.14
CA GLU A 7 -8.99 -26.39 4.93
C GLU A 7 -7.82 -26.93 5.73
N SER A 8 -7.99 -28.05 6.43
CA SER A 8 -6.90 -28.70 7.17
C SER A 8 -5.72 -29.11 6.27
N ILE A 9 -6.00 -29.65 5.07
CA ILE A 9 -4.97 -30.01 4.09
C ILE A 9 -4.26 -28.76 3.57
N PHE A 10 -5.00 -27.69 3.29
CA PHE A 10 -4.45 -26.43 2.83
C PHE A 10 -3.54 -25.78 3.88
N GLU A 11 -3.96 -25.76 5.15
CA GLU A 11 -3.17 -25.24 6.26
C GLU A 11 -1.91 -26.08 6.52
N ALA A 12 -2.05 -27.40 6.50
CA ALA A 12 -0.92 -28.31 6.65
C ALA A 12 0.13 -28.06 5.56
N TRP A 13 -0.30 -27.82 4.33
CA TRP A 13 0.59 -27.48 3.22
C TRP A 13 1.25 -26.10 3.39
N LEU A 14 0.53 -25.08 3.85
CA LEU A 14 1.12 -23.75 4.10
C LEU A 14 2.24 -23.80 5.14
N ILE A 15 2.13 -24.69 6.12
CA ILE A 15 3.13 -24.83 7.20
C ILE A 15 4.31 -25.71 6.77
N THR A 16 4.03 -26.84 6.14
CA THR A 16 5.05 -27.87 5.87
C THR A 16 5.67 -27.76 4.48
N GLY A 17 4.96 -27.15 3.52
CA GLY A 17 5.36 -27.06 2.12
C GLY A 17 5.21 -28.38 1.34
N GLU A 18 4.79 -29.47 1.98
CA GLU A 18 4.61 -30.78 1.35
C GLU A 18 3.14 -31.01 1.03
N LEU A 19 2.85 -31.45 -0.20
CA LEU A 19 1.49 -31.76 -0.65
C LEU A 19 1.52 -33.02 -1.50
N SER A 20 0.65 -33.98 -1.18
CA SER A 20 0.48 -35.17 -2.03
C SER A 20 -0.20 -34.80 -3.34
N GLU A 21 0.12 -35.50 -4.43
CA GLU A 21 -0.49 -35.26 -5.76
C GLU A 21 -2.01 -35.47 -5.75
N GLN A 22 -2.54 -36.24 -4.80
CA GLN A 22 -3.97 -36.47 -4.62
C GLN A 22 -4.67 -35.31 -3.90
N GLU A 23 -3.97 -34.68 -2.95
CA GLU A 23 -4.46 -33.55 -2.17
C GLU A 23 -4.48 -32.27 -3.01
N SER A 24 -3.49 -32.09 -3.89
CA SER A 24 -3.46 -30.96 -4.83
C SER A 24 -4.62 -31.00 -5.81
N LYS A 25 -5.00 -32.18 -6.30
CA LYS A 25 -6.16 -32.38 -7.17
C LYS A 25 -7.47 -32.13 -6.42
N ALA A 26 -7.54 -32.50 -5.14
CA ALA A 26 -8.71 -32.24 -4.31
C ALA A 26 -8.90 -30.73 -4.01
N LEU A 27 -7.81 -30.01 -3.75
CA LEU A 27 -7.82 -28.55 -3.56
C LEU A 27 -8.17 -27.78 -4.84
N GLN A 28 -7.74 -28.27 -6.00
CA GLN A 28 -8.06 -27.67 -7.30
C GLN A 28 -9.48 -27.99 -7.80
N ALA A 29 -10.13 -29.01 -7.24
CA ALA A 29 -11.49 -29.38 -7.60
C ALA A 29 -12.53 -28.39 -7.04
N ASP A 30 -12.20 -27.68 -5.95
CA ASP A 30 -13.04 -26.63 -5.37
C ASP A 30 -12.62 -25.25 -5.91
N PRO A 31 -13.54 -24.46 -6.50
CA PRO A 31 -13.22 -23.14 -7.05
C PRO A 31 -12.62 -22.17 -6.01
N VAL A 32 -13.02 -22.24 -4.74
CA VAL A 32 -12.54 -21.34 -3.68
C VAL A 32 -11.12 -21.70 -3.26
N PHE A 33 -10.85 -22.99 -3.06
CA PHE A 33 -9.52 -23.45 -2.68
C PHE A 33 -8.53 -23.41 -3.85
N ALA A 34 -8.99 -23.56 -5.09
CA ALA A 34 -8.16 -23.40 -6.28
C ALA A 34 -7.57 -21.98 -6.38
N GLU A 35 -8.37 -20.95 -6.11
CA GLU A 35 -7.92 -19.56 -6.10
C GLU A 35 -6.91 -19.31 -4.96
N ARG A 36 -7.24 -19.76 -3.74
CA ARG A 36 -6.37 -19.64 -2.56
C ARG A 36 -5.02 -20.35 -2.78
N PHE A 37 -5.05 -21.55 -3.36
CA PHE A 37 -3.86 -22.32 -3.70
C PHE A 37 -2.97 -21.61 -4.71
N LYS A 38 -3.56 -21.03 -5.77
CA LYS A 38 -2.82 -20.27 -6.78
C LYS A 38 -2.12 -19.04 -6.19
N VAL A 39 -2.80 -18.30 -5.32
CA VAL A 39 -2.23 -17.12 -4.64
C VAL A 39 -1.07 -17.53 -3.74
N ALA A 40 -1.28 -18.55 -2.90
CA ALA A 40 -0.25 -19.06 -2.00
C ALA A 40 0.97 -19.61 -2.75
N GLN A 41 0.77 -20.33 -3.85
CA GLN A 41 1.84 -20.82 -4.70
C GLN A 41 2.65 -19.67 -5.33
N GLY A 42 1.97 -18.61 -5.77
CA GLY A 42 2.60 -17.39 -6.24
C GLY A 42 3.50 -16.80 -5.16
N MET A 43 2.96 -16.59 -3.95
CA MET A 43 3.69 -16.01 -2.83
C MET A 43 4.92 -16.85 -2.41
N GLN A 44 4.78 -18.18 -2.38
CA GLN A 44 5.89 -19.10 -2.09
C GLN A 44 7.00 -19.04 -3.16
N SER A 45 6.62 -18.87 -4.43
CA SER A 45 7.59 -18.70 -5.51
C SER A 45 8.33 -17.35 -5.43
N LEU A 46 7.65 -16.29 -4.99
CA LEU A 46 8.23 -14.96 -4.77
C LEU A 46 9.19 -14.97 -3.59
N SER A 47 8.82 -15.60 -2.46
CA SER A 47 9.70 -15.72 -1.30
C SER A 47 10.95 -16.55 -1.62
N SER A 48 10.79 -17.65 -2.35
CA SER A 48 11.91 -18.51 -2.77
C SER A 48 12.87 -17.81 -3.73
N ARG A 49 12.38 -16.83 -4.49
CA ARG A 49 13.17 -16.02 -5.44
C ARG A 49 13.68 -14.71 -4.85
N TYR A 50 13.32 -14.39 -3.61
CA TYR A 50 13.76 -13.17 -2.96
C TYR A 50 15.28 -13.19 -2.78
N GLN A 51 15.98 -12.37 -3.55
CA GLN A 51 17.39 -12.08 -3.36
C GLN A 51 17.50 -10.71 -2.71
N ASN A 52 18.31 -10.64 -1.66
CA ASN A 52 18.59 -9.39 -0.98
C ASN A 52 19.59 -8.60 -1.84
N ASP A 53 19.06 -7.87 -2.83
CA ASP A 53 19.86 -6.98 -3.65
C ASP A 53 20.39 -5.83 -2.76
N PRO A 54 21.70 -5.52 -2.83
CA PRO A 54 22.23 -4.41 -2.06
C PRO A 54 21.52 -3.13 -2.50
N VAL A 55 21.07 -2.33 -1.53
CA VAL A 55 20.48 -1.02 -1.78
C VAL A 55 21.43 -0.25 -2.72
N PRO A 56 20.96 0.21 -3.89
CA PRO A 56 21.79 0.96 -4.80
C PRO A 56 22.45 2.12 -4.05
N ARG A 57 23.73 2.38 -4.34
CA ARG A 57 24.44 3.52 -3.76
C ARG A 57 23.82 4.81 -4.30
N TRP A 58 22.75 5.25 -3.66
CA TRP A 58 22.02 6.45 -4.03
C TRP A 58 22.92 7.66 -3.78
N ASN A 59 23.33 8.31 -4.87
CA ASN A 59 24.09 9.54 -4.80
C ASN A 59 23.15 10.72 -4.49
N LYS A 60 22.92 10.97 -3.19
CA LYS A 60 22.06 12.07 -2.70
C LYS A 60 22.45 13.44 -3.27
N GLN A 61 23.73 13.63 -3.58
CA GLN A 61 24.27 14.89 -4.10
C GLN A 61 23.86 15.13 -5.56
N ALA A 62 23.67 14.06 -6.34
CA ALA A 62 23.25 14.16 -7.74
C ALA A 62 21.74 14.39 -7.90
N THR A 63 20.92 13.92 -6.95
CA THR A 63 19.44 13.94 -7.07
C THR A 63 18.76 15.20 -6.54
N TRP A 64 19.34 15.91 -5.56
CA TRP A 64 18.70 17.10 -4.97
C TRP A 64 19.47 18.40 -5.17
N PHE A 65 20.79 18.31 -5.30
CA PHE A 65 21.66 19.48 -5.43
C PHE A 65 22.53 19.30 -6.65
N GLY A 66 21.89 19.20 -7.82
CA GLY A 66 22.59 19.34 -9.09
C GLY A 66 23.48 20.57 -8.98
N LYS A 67 24.80 20.35 -8.94
CA LYS A 67 25.78 21.41 -8.98
C LYS A 67 25.54 22.06 -10.33
N ASN A 68 24.81 23.18 -10.33
CA ASN A 68 24.62 24.01 -11.50
C ASN A 68 26.01 24.51 -11.86
N ASN A 69 26.77 23.69 -12.59
CA ASN A 69 27.92 24.15 -13.32
C ASN A 69 27.32 25.17 -14.26
N LYS A 70 27.43 26.45 -13.91
CA LYS A 70 27.12 27.55 -14.81
C LYS A 70 28.19 27.49 -15.88
N GLU A 71 28.04 26.52 -16.78
CA GLU A 71 28.70 26.60 -18.05
C GLU A 71 28.24 27.91 -18.65
N ASN A 72 29.19 28.80 -18.91
CA ASN A 72 28.93 30.04 -19.61
C ASN A 72 28.56 29.67 -21.04
N VAL A 73 27.33 29.19 -21.23
CA VAL A 73 26.74 28.94 -22.53
C VAL A 73 26.52 30.32 -23.11
N ASN A 74 27.48 30.72 -23.94
CA ASN A 74 27.39 31.93 -24.73
C ASN A 74 26.31 31.68 -25.78
N TRP A 75 25.04 31.93 -25.41
CA TRP A 75 23.84 31.78 -26.23
C TRP A 75 23.92 32.63 -27.52
N PHE A 76 24.85 33.58 -27.56
CA PHE A 76 25.25 34.36 -28.73
C PHE A 76 26.44 33.76 -29.50
N ASN A 77 26.66 32.45 -29.40
CA ASN A 77 27.60 31.76 -30.28
C ASN A 77 27.13 31.95 -31.73
N ARG A 78 28.02 32.49 -32.58
CA ARG A 78 27.76 32.80 -33.99
C ARG A 78 27.16 31.61 -34.76
N GLY A 79 27.47 30.37 -34.35
CA GLY A 79 26.86 29.16 -34.93
C GLY A 79 25.36 29.02 -34.69
N VAL A 80 24.85 29.39 -33.51
CA VAL A 80 23.41 29.31 -33.17
C VAL A 80 22.61 30.34 -33.97
N VAL A 81 23.18 31.54 -34.17
CA VAL A 81 22.55 32.60 -34.97
C VAL A 81 22.40 32.18 -36.43
N VAL A 82 23.42 31.57 -37.03
CA VAL A 82 23.37 31.07 -38.42
C VAL A 82 22.35 29.94 -38.55
N CYS A 83 22.31 29.00 -37.59
CA CYS A 83 21.37 27.88 -37.62
C CYS A 83 19.91 28.33 -37.49
N SER A 84 19.64 29.33 -36.63
CA SER A 84 18.32 29.95 -36.50
C SER A 84 17.86 30.59 -37.81
N MET A 85 18.74 31.32 -38.49
CA MET A 85 18.42 31.97 -39.76
C MET A 85 18.07 30.95 -40.86
N ILE A 86 18.78 29.81 -40.91
CA ILE A 86 18.50 28.72 -41.85
C ILE A 86 17.16 28.05 -41.53
N LEU A 87 16.86 27.78 -40.26
CA LEU A 87 15.57 27.21 -39.86
C LEU A 87 14.40 28.13 -40.19
N VAL A 88 14.55 29.44 -39.97
CA VAL A 88 13.52 30.43 -40.36
C VAL A 88 13.30 30.40 -41.87
N THR A 89 14.36 30.30 -42.68
CA THR A 89 14.20 30.16 -44.13
C THR A 89 13.48 28.88 -44.54
N PHE A 90 13.73 27.74 -43.88
CA PHE A 90 13.01 26.49 -44.17
C PHE A 90 11.53 26.52 -43.75
N VAL A 91 11.20 27.22 -42.67
CA VAL A 91 9.80 27.41 -42.25
C VAL A 91 9.06 28.32 -43.22
N VAL A 92 9.67 29.43 -43.63
CA VAL A 92 9.06 30.35 -44.62
C VAL A 92 8.88 29.67 -45.98
N LEU A 93 9.83 28.83 -46.38
CA LEU A 93 9.80 28.09 -47.65
C LEU A 93 9.05 26.74 -47.57
N ASN A 94 8.54 26.37 -46.39
CA ASN A 94 7.83 25.12 -46.10
C ASN A 94 8.51 23.88 -46.73
N THR A 95 9.84 23.79 -46.55
CA THR A 95 10.69 22.80 -47.23
C THR A 95 10.65 21.46 -46.52
N GLN A 96 10.37 20.38 -47.24
CA GLN A 96 10.38 19.02 -46.70
C GLN A 96 11.58 18.26 -47.24
N ILE A 97 12.45 17.79 -46.34
CA ILE A 97 13.66 17.04 -46.65
C ILE A 97 13.34 15.55 -46.53
N TYR A 98 13.44 14.82 -47.64
CA TYR A 98 13.27 13.37 -47.67
C TYR A 98 14.63 12.72 -47.91
N SER A 99 14.96 11.72 -47.08
CA SER A 99 16.17 10.92 -47.24
C SER A 99 15.79 9.56 -47.82
N SER A 100 16.19 9.31 -49.06
CA SER A 100 16.04 8.02 -49.73
C SER A 100 17.41 7.44 -50.06
N SER A 101 17.50 6.13 -50.29
CA SER A 101 18.75 5.38 -50.54
C SER A 101 19.56 5.86 -51.75
N GLN A 102 19.02 6.77 -52.57
CA GLN A 102 19.66 7.32 -53.77
C GLN A 102 20.14 8.78 -53.60
N GLY A 103 19.89 9.44 -52.45
CA GLY A 103 20.31 10.82 -52.20
C GLY A 103 19.33 11.64 -51.34
N VAL A 104 19.73 12.86 -51.01
CA VAL A 104 18.88 13.84 -50.31
C VAL A 104 18.09 14.62 -51.35
N GLU A 105 16.78 14.48 -51.34
CA GLU A 105 15.88 15.24 -52.21
C GLU A 105 15.18 16.32 -51.39
N VAL A 106 15.30 17.57 -51.84
CA VAL A 106 14.70 18.74 -51.20
C VAL A 106 13.49 19.16 -52.01
N SER A 107 12.29 18.86 -51.52
CA SER A 107 11.04 19.21 -52.19
C SER A 107 10.45 20.49 -51.60
N PHE A 108 10.04 21.41 -52.49
CA PHE A 108 9.38 22.66 -52.11
C PHE A 108 7.90 22.54 -52.46
N ASN A 109 7.05 22.57 -51.43
CA ASN A 109 5.58 22.60 -51.50
C ASN A 109 4.90 21.35 -52.14
N PRO A 110 4.70 20.25 -51.38
CA PRO A 110 3.81 19.18 -51.80
C PRO A 110 2.37 19.49 -51.35
N ILE A 111 1.49 19.87 -52.27
CA ILE A 111 0.03 19.95 -52.08
C ILE A 111 -0.56 18.53 -51.97
N ASN A 112 -0.11 17.73 -50.99
CA ASN A 112 -0.63 16.38 -50.71
C ASN A 112 -0.52 16.08 -49.21
N THR A 113 -1.19 16.86 -48.36
CA THR A 113 -1.25 16.66 -46.89
C THR A 113 -2.51 15.93 -46.41
N ALA A 114 -3.50 15.68 -47.28
CA ALA A 114 -4.81 15.18 -46.85
C ALA A 114 -4.80 13.74 -46.28
N GLU A 115 -3.94 12.84 -46.77
CA GLU A 115 -3.95 11.43 -46.35
C GLU A 115 -3.15 11.15 -45.07
N ARG A 116 -2.17 12.00 -44.72
CA ARG A 116 -1.35 11.81 -43.52
C ARG A 116 -2.06 12.28 -42.24
N ASP A 117 -2.81 13.37 -42.32
CA ASP A 117 -3.51 13.96 -41.15
C ASP A 117 -4.68 13.08 -40.66
N GLN A 118 -5.38 12.37 -41.55
CA GLN A 118 -6.46 11.46 -41.16
C GLN A 118 -5.95 10.29 -40.31
N SER A 119 -4.88 9.61 -40.76
CA SER A 119 -4.32 8.46 -40.04
C SER A 119 -3.79 8.80 -38.64
N GLN A 120 -3.26 10.01 -38.45
CA GLN A 120 -2.73 10.46 -37.17
C GLN A 120 -3.86 10.87 -36.21
N SER A 121 -4.95 11.44 -36.74
CA SER A 121 -6.12 11.84 -35.93
C SER A 121 -6.85 10.64 -35.33
N GLU A 122 -6.99 9.54 -36.08
CA GLU A 122 -7.66 8.31 -35.61
C GLU A 122 -6.86 7.61 -34.51
N GLN A 123 -5.53 7.54 -34.64
CA GLN A 123 -4.66 6.95 -33.62
C GLN A 123 -4.70 7.74 -32.29
N ILE A 124 -4.76 9.07 -32.37
CA ILE A 124 -4.87 9.94 -31.20
C ILE A 124 -6.25 9.79 -30.53
N ALA A 125 -7.31 9.60 -31.30
CA ALA A 125 -8.66 9.37 -30.77
C ALA A 125 -8.74 8.05 -29.99
N LEU A 126 -8.19 6.97 -30.55
CA LEU A 126 -8.17 5.65 -29.91
C LEU A 126 -7.33 5.66 -28.62
N LEU A 127 -6.17 6.31 -28.63
CA LEU A 127 -5.33 6.48 -27.43
C LEU A 127 -6.05 7.26 -26.32
N LYS A 128 -6.81 8.30 -26.67
CA LYS A 128 -7.60 9.07 -25.70
C LYS A 128 -8.72 8.24 -25.08
N GLU A 129 -9.41 7.44 -25.89
CA GLU A 129 -10.47 6.55 -25.42
C GLU A 129 -9.93 5.50 -24.45
N MET A 130 -8.82 4.85 -24.80
CA MET A 130 -8.14 3.89 -23.93
C MET A 130 -7.66 4.51 -22.62
N LEU A 131 -7.11 5.73 -22.67
CA LEU A 131 -6.67 6.46 -21.48
C LEU A 131 -7.85 6.79 -20.55
N LEU A 132 -8.99 7.23 -21.11
CA LEU A 132 -10.20 7.54 -20.35
C LEU A 132 -10.80 6.30 -19.70
N GLU A 133 -10.82 5.18 -20.41
CA GLU A 133 -11.32 3.91 -19.87
C GLU A 133 -10.39 3.36 -18.78
N ALA A 134 -9.07 3.42 -18.99
CA ALA A 134 -8.09 3.06 -17.98
C ALA A 134 -8.20 3.93 -16.72
N GLN A 135 -8.39 5.25 -16.88
CA GLN A 135 -8.59 6.17 -15.77
C GLN A 135 -9.88 5.84 -15.00
N LYS A 136 -10.98 5.57 -15.70
CA LYS A 136 -12.27 5.21 -15.09
C LYS A 136 -12.19 3.89 -14.33
N SER A 137 -11.56 2.87 -14.93
CA SER A 137 -11.33 1.57 -14.28
C SER A 137 -10.46 1.71 -13.04
N ASN A 138 -9.37 2.47 -13.13
CA ASN A 138 -8.47 2.70 -12.00
C ASN A 138 -9.17 3.46 -10.86
N GLN A 139 -9.97 4.48 -11.21
CA GLN A 139 -10.78 5.20 -10.22
C GLN A 139 -11.78 4.27 -9.52
N GLN A 140 -12.50 3.41 -10.25
CA GLN A 140 -13.44 2.45 -9.67
C GLN A 140 -12.77 1.44 -8.74
N GLN A 141 -11.63 0.87 -9.15
CA GLN A 141 -10.87 -0.07 -8.32
C GLN A 141 -10.35 0.61 -7.05
N SER A 142 -9.83 1.83 -7.15
CA SER A 142 -9.37 2.60 -5.99
C SER A 142 -10.51 2.89 -5.00
N TRP A 143 -11.72 3.18 -5.49
CA TRP A 143 -12.91 3.37 -4.66
C TRP A 143 -13.32 2.09 -3.94
N GLN A 144 -13.27 0.93 -4.61
CA GLN A 144 -13.62 -0.35 -3.99
C GLN A 144 -12.62 -0.72 -2.88
N LEU A 145 -11.32 -0.52 -3.11
CA LEU A 145 -10.28 -0.75 -2.11
C LEU A 145 -10.42 0.23 -0.92
N ALA A 146 -10.68 1.50 -1.19
CA ALA A 146 -10.91 2.49 -0.13
C ALA A 146 -12.17 2.14 0.68
N GLN A 147 -13.26 1.73 0.04
CA GLN A 147 -14.48 1.32 0.71
C GLN A 147 -14.25 0.09 1.58
N GLN A 148 -13.57 -0.94 1.05
CA GLN A 148 -13.21 -2.14 1.80
C GLN A 148 -12.33 -1.80 3.00
N ALA A 149 -11.30 -0.96 2.82
CA ALA A 149 -10.43 -0.53 3.91
C ALA A 149 -11.17 0.27 4.99
N ILE A 150 -12.11 1.15 4.59
CA ILE A 150 -12.93 1.91 5.55
C ILE A 150 -13.84 0.97 6.35
N ASP A 151 -14.47 0.00 5.68
CA ASP A 151 -15.38 -0.94 6.32
C ASP A 151 -14.63 -1.90 7.27
N THR A 152 -13.43 -2.36 6.90
CA THR A 152 -12.56 -3.14 7.80
C THR A 152 -12.14 -2.31 9.01
N THR A 153 -11.64 -1.08 8.82
CA THR A 153 -11.27 -0.19 9.93
C THR A 153 -12.45 0.16 10.85
N ARG A 154 -13.69 0.18 10.33
CA ARG A 154 -14.89 0.36 11.17
C ARG A 154 -15.21 -0.88 11.99
N LYS A 155 -15.03 -2.07 11.42
CA LYS A 155 -15.25 -3.35 12.10
C LYS A 155 -14.21 -3.56 13.20
N GLU A 156 -12.92 -3.43 12.88
CA GLU A 156 -11.81 -3.57 13.83
C GLU A 156 -11.98 -2.60 15.02
N ARG A 157 -12.29 -1.32 14.77
CA ARG A 157 -12.55 -0.37 15.87
C ARG A 157 -13.74 -0.72 16.75
N ARG A 158 -14.79 -1.36 16.21
CA ARG A 158 -15.93 -1.79 17.03
C ARG A 158 -15.53 -2.97 17.91
N GLU A 159 -14.77 -3.91 17.37
CA GLU A 159 -14.22 -5.05 18.09
C GLU A 159 -13.25 -4.56 19.19
N ASP A 160 -12.32 -3.67 18.85
CA ASP A 160 -11.38 -3.06 19.81
C ASP A 160 -12.12 -2.30 20.91
N LEU A 161 -13.11 -1.47 20.57
CA LEU A 161 -13.89 -0.74 21.57
C LEU A 161 -14.68 -1.69 22.48
N SER A 162 -15.19 -2.80 21.96
CA SER A 162 -15.88 -3.80 22.78
C SER A 162 -14.94 -4.46 23.78
N ALA A 163 -13.73 -4.83 23.34
CA ALA A 163 -12.69 -5.39 24.20
C ALA A 163 -12.23 -4.38 25.27
N LEU A 164 -12.10 -3.10 24.91
CA LEU A 164 -11.77 -2.03 25.86
C LEU A 164 -12.86 -1.84 26.92
N VAL A 165 -14.13 -1.91 26.53
CA VAL A 165 -15.27 -1.80 27.47
C VAL A 165 -15.32 -2.99 28.42
N GLU A 166 -15.09 -4.20 27.91
CA GLU A 166 -15.03 -5.41 28.72
C GLU A 166 -13.89 -5.34 29.74
N TYR A 167 -12.68 -5.00 29.30
CA TYR A 167 -11.53 -4.80 30.18
C TYR A 167 -11.80 -3.76 31.28
N LEU A 168 -12.43 -2.63 30.93
CA LEU A 168 -12.77 -1.59 31.90
C LEU A 168 -13.78 -2.09 32.94
N ASN A 169 -14.77 -2.88 32.52
CA ASN A 169 -15.74 -3.46 33.43
C ASN A 169 -15.09 -4.49 34.37
N GLU A 170 -14.20 -5.34 33.86
CA GLU A 170 -13.42 -6.26 34.70
C GLU A 170 -12.60 -5.51 35.74
N GLN A 171 -11.89 -4.45 35.31
CA GLN A 171 -11.12 -3.60 36.21
C GLN A 171 -12.01 -2.98 37.30
N ARG A 172 -13.19 -2.47 36.95
CA ARG A 172 -14.14 -1.94 37.95
C ARG A 172 -14.61 -2.99 38.94
N VAL A 173 -14.87 -4.21 38.51
CA VAL A 173 -15.30 -5.30 39.41
C VAL A 173 -14.16 -5.67 40.36
N GLN A 174 -12.93 -5.76 39.86
CA GLN A 174 -11.74 -6.01 40.69
C GLN A 174 -11.53 -4.88 41.71
N ASP A 175 -11.63 -3.62 41.28
CA ASP A 175 -11.51 -2.45 42.17
C ASP A 175 -12.59 -2.47 43.26
N GLN A 176 -13.84 -2.81 42.91
CA GLN A 176 -14.92 -2.95 43.89
C GLN A 176 -14.67 -4.09 44.89
N GLN A 177 -14.11 -5.21 44.45
CA GLN A 177 -13.75 -6.31 45.34
C GLN A 177 -12.62 -5.89 46.29
N LEU A 178 -11.60 -5.21 45.78
CA LEU A 178 -10.49 -4.69 46.59
C LEU A 178 -10.98 -3.72 47.67
N ILE A 179 -11.87 -2.78 47.30
CA ILE A 179 -12.46 -1.83 48.26
C ILE A 179 -13.26 -2.57 49.34
N LYS A 180 -14.03 -3.62 48.99
CA LYS A 180 -14.76 -4.42 49.98
C LYS A 180 -13.83 -5.10 50.98
N LEU A 181 -12.71 -5.63 50.52
CA LEU A 181 -11.69 -6.23 51.40
C LEU A 181 -11.08 -5.18 52.32
N GLN A 182 -10.71 -4.01 51.79
CA GLN A 182 -10.18 -2.90 52.60
C GLN A 182 -11.18 -2.41 53.66
N LEU A 183 -12.46 -2.30 53.30
CA LEU A 183 -13.51 -1.92 54.25
C LEU A 183 -13.73 -2.99 55.33
N ASN A 184 -13.66 -4.27 54.97
CA ASN A 184 -13.74 -5.36 55.92
C ASN A 184 -12.55 -5.35 56.90
N ASP A 185 -11.32 -5.21 56.39
CA ASP A 185 -10.11 -5.08 57.21
C ASP A 185 -10.16 -3.86 58.13
N LEU A 186 -10.72 -2.74 57.66
CA LEU A 186 -10.93 -1.53 58.48
C LEU A 186 -11.96 -1.77 59.58
N ALA A 187 -13.08 -2.44 59.27
CA ALA A 187 -14.11 -2.76 60.26
C ALA A 187 -13.55 -3.67 61.36
N GLU A 188 -12.81 -4.71 60.98
CA GLU A 188 -12.13 -5.61 61.90
C GLU A 188 -11.14 -4.87 62.80
N GLN A 189 -10.31 -3.98 62.24
CA GLN A 189 -9.39 -3.15 63.03
C GLN A 189 -10.11 -2.23 64.03
N VAL A 190 -11.23 -1.60 63.64
CA VAL A 190 -12.01 -0.74 64.54
C VAL A 190 -12.61 -1.56 65.68
N GLU A 191 -13.15 -2.74 65.40
CA GLU A 191 -13.71 -3.64 66.42
C GLU A 191 -12.64 -4.09 67.43
N PHE A 192 -11.45 -4.48 66.95
CA PHE A 192 -10.31 -4.80 67.83
C PHE A 192 -9.80 -3.58 68.62
N GLN A 193 -9.85 -2.38 68.04
CA GLN A 193 -9.46 -1.16 68.72
C GLN A 193 -10.46 -0.75 69.82
N GLU A 194 -11.76 -0.94 69.59
CA GLU A 194 -12.79 -0.77 70.61
C GLU A 194 -12.67 -1.83 71.71
N SER A 195 -12.42 -3.10 71.38
CA SER A 195 -12.21 -4.14 72.39
C SER A 195 -10.97 -3.85 73.25
N HIS A 196 -9.88 -3.36 72.66
CA HIS A 196 -8.68 -2.96 73.40
C HIS A 196 -8.89 -1.69 74.25
N LYS A 197 -9.66 -0.70 73.78
CA LYS A 197 -10.01 0.48 74.58
C LYS A 197 -10.93 0.12 75.76
N MET A 198 -11.90 -0.76 75.54
CA MET A 198 -12.78 -1.28 76.60
C MET A 198 -11.99 -2.12 77.60
N ALA A 199 -11.04 -2.95 77.14
CA ALA A 199 -10.15 -3.70 78.02
C ALA A 199 -9.27 -2.77 78.87
N ASN A 200 -8.67 -1.72 78.29
CA ASN A 200 -7.88 -0.72 79.03
C ASN A 200 -8.73 0.16 79.96
N LEU A 201 -10.00 0.44 79.63
CA LEU A 201 -10.92 1.14 80.54
C LEU A 201 -11.34 0.25 81.72
N LEU A 202 -11.47 -1.06 81.51
CA LEU A 202 -11.77 -2.04 82.56
C LEU A 202 -10.55 -2.41 83.41
N THR A 203 -9.34 -2.21 82.92
CA THR A 203 -8.07 -2.46 83.67
C THR A 203 -7.35 -1.18 84.10
N GLY A 204 -7.86 0.00 83.75
CA GLY A 204 -7.25 1.31 84.04
C GLY A 204 -7.67 2.00 85.34
N GLU A 205 -8.49 1.37 86.18
CA GLU A 205 -8.87 1.87 87.51
C GLU A 205 -8.20 1.12 88.68
N GLN A 206 -6.98 0.62 88.50
CA GLN A 206 -6.12 0.26 89.63
C GLN A 206 -4.67 0.69 89.40
N GLN A 207 -4.38 1.97 89.62
CA GLN A 207 -3.18 2.45 90.32
C GLN A 207 -3.35 3.88 90.81
#